data_AF-A0A250Y9D6-F1
#
_entry.id   AF-A0A250Y9D6-F1
#
_cell.length_a   1.000
_cell.length_b   1.000
_cell.length_c   1.000
_cell.angle_alpha   90.00
_cell.angle_beta   90.00
_cell.angle_gamma   90.00
#
_symmetry.space_group_name_H-M   'P 1'
#
loop_
_entity.id
_entity.type
_entity.pdbx_description
1 polymer ?
#
loop_
_entity_poly.entity_id
_entity_poly.type
_entity_poly.pdbx_seq_one_letter_code
_entity_poly.pdbx_strand_id
1 'polypeptide(L)'
;MDLTGDLQALKKQVFVLKEGIEYRVKINFKVNKDIVSGLKYVQHTYRTGMKVDKATFMVGSYGPRPEEYEFLTPVEEAPKGMLARGTYHNKSFFTDDDKQDHLTWEWNLSIKKEWNE
;
A
#
# COMPACT_ATOMS: atom_id res chain seq x y z
N MET A 1 1.93 6.54 -6.05
CA MET A 1 3.21 5.85 -6.29
C MET A 1 3.14 5.26 -7.68
N ASP A 2 4.16 5.41 -8.49
CA ASP A 2 4.21 4.71 -9.79
C ASP A 2 4.79 3.31 -9.58
N LEU A 3 3.99 2.28 -9.82
CA LEU A 3 4.33 0.87 -9.66
C LEU A 3 4.72 0.19 -10.99
N THR A 4 4.76 0.95 -12.09
CA THR A 4 5.16 0.46 -13.42
C THR A 4 6.64 0.70 -13.73
N GLY A 5 7.29 1.59 -12.97
CA GLY A 5 8.70 1.94 -13.08
C GLY A 5 9.64 1.15 -12.16
N ASP A 6 10.75 1.78 -11.76
CA ASP A 6 11.77 1.15 -10.90
C ASP A 6 11.31 1.02 -9.44
N LEU A 7 10.88 -0.19 -9.06
CA LEU A 7 10.46 -0.50 -7.69
C LEU A 7 11.61 -0.40 -6.67
N GLN A 8 12.87 -0.51 -7.07
CA GLN A 8 14.01 -0.33 -6.16
C GLN A 8 14.18 1.14 -5.76
N ALA A 9 13.82 2.07 -6.64
CA ALA A 9 13.81 3.49 -6.32
C ALA A 9 12.79 3.82 -5.21
N LEU A 10 11.65 3.12 -5.17
CA LEU A 10 10.63 3.30 -4.13
C LEU A 10 11.17 2.95 -2.73
N LYS A 11 12.11 2.01 -2.62
CA LYS A 11 12.77 1.67 -1.34
C LYS A 11 13.57 2.82 -0.75
N LYS A 12 14.00 3.78 -1.57
CA LYS A 12 14.75 4.96 -1.15
C LYS A 12 13.83 6.17 -0.92
N GLN A 13 12.61 6.14 -1.44
CA GLN A 13 11.64 7.20 -1.23
C GLN A 13 10.99 7.08 0.16
N VAL A 14 10.74 8.23 0.77
CA VAL A 14 10.03 8.36 2.05
C VAL A 14 8.84 9.27 1.84
N PHE A 15 7.64 8.71 1.97
CA PHE A 15 6.40 9.47 1.96
C PHE A 15 6.15 10.02 3.35
N VAL A 16 5.71 11.27 3.45
CA VAL A 16 5.38 11.89 4.74
C VAL A 16 3.87 11.94 4.90
N LEU A 17 3.38 11.55 6.07
CA LEU A 17 1.97 11.58 6.43
C LEU A 17 1.82 12.29 7.77
N LYS A 18 0.93 13.27 7.82
CA LYS A 18 0.60 13.96 9.07
C LYS A 18 -0.13 13.00 10.00
N GLU A 19 0.24 13.01 11.28
CA GLU A 19 -0.40 12.17 12.29
C GLU A 19 -1.87 12.55 12.50
N GLY A 20 -2.71 11.56 12.83
CA GLY A 20 -4.12 11.78 13.17
C GLY A 20 -5.02 12.27 12.03
N ILE A 21 -4.51 12.30 10.79
CA ILE A 21 -5.35 12.59 9.63
C ILE A 21 -6.08 11.33 9.18
N GLU A 22 -7.23 11.55 8.56
CA GLU A 22 -7.91 10.52 7.77
C GLU A 22 -7.32 10.46 6.36
N TYR A 23 -7.10 9.25 5.85
CA TYR A 23 -6.68 9.02 4.48
C TYR A 23 -7.38 7.79 3.87
N ARG A 24 -7.30 7.68 2.55
CA ARG A 24 -7.66 6.49 1.79
C ARG A 24 -6.54 6.16 0.82
N VAL A 25 -6.35 4.88 0.54
CA VAL A 25 -5.46 4.42 -0.52
C VAL A 25 -6.30 4.17 -1.77
N LYS A 26 -5.92 4.84 -2.87
CA LYS A 26 -6.45 4.59 -4.20
C LYS A 26 -5.49 3.68 -4.96
N ILE A 27 -6.01 2.59 -5.50
CA ILE A 27 -5.27 1.60 -6.27
C ILE A 27 -5.83 1.61 -7.69
N ASN A 28 -4.97 1.90 -8.66
CA ASN A 28 -5.29 1.77 -10.09
C ASN A 28 -4.52 0.58 -10.65
N PHE A 29 -5.21 -0.29 -11.38
CA PHE A 29 -4.61 -1.52 -11.92
C PHE A 29 -5.31 -1.98 -13.19
N LYS A 30 -4.61 -2.78 -14.00
CA LYS A 30 -5.13 -3.33 -15.26
C LYS A 30 -5.09 -4.84 -15.26
N VAL A 31 -6.18 -5.46 -15.70
CA VAL A 31 -6.28 -6.91 -15.93
C VAL A 31 -6.29 -7.15 -17.43
N ASN A 32 -5.31 -7.91 -17.94
CA ASN A 32 -5.09 -8.05 -19.38
C ASN A 32 -5.52 -9.38 -19.99
N LYS A 33 -5.33 -10.50 -19.27
CA LYS A 33 -5.48 -11.86 -19.83
C LYS A 33 -6.69 -12.56 -19.25
N ASP A 34 -6.52 -13.12 -18.06
CA ASP A 34 -7.52 -13.95 -17.41
C ASP A 34 -8.16 -13.22 -16.24
N ILE A 35 -9.30 -13.75 -15.77
CA ILE A 35 -9.98 -13.24 -14.58
C ILE A 35 -9.08 -13.44 -13.37
N VAL A 36 -8.88 -12.39 -12.58
CA VAL A 36 -8.20 -12.47 -11.28
C VAL A 36 -9.28 -12.57 -10.21
N SER A 37 -9.31 -13.68 -9.46
CA SER A 37 -10.33 -13.96 -8.45
C SER A 37 -9.81 -13.69 -7.04
N GLY A 38 -10.53 -12.85 -6.28
CA GLY A 38 -10.18 -12.57 -4.89
C GLY A 38 -8.86 -11.80 -4.73
N LEU A 39 -8.60 -10.85 -5.63
CA LEU A 39 -7.45 -9.94 -5.56
C LEU A 39 -7.43 -9.24 -4.19
N LYS A 40 -6.27 -9.25 -3.56
CA LYS A 40 -6.00 -8.71 -2.22
C LYS A 40 -4.78 -7.81 -2.27
N TYR A 41 -4.89 -6.66 -1.61
CA TYR A 41 -3.76 -5.83 -1.25
C TYR A 41 -3.33 -6.20 0.18
N VAL A 42 -2.06 -6.56 0.37
CA VAL A 42 -1.50 -6.85 1.69
C VAL A 42 -0.36 -5.89 1.97
N GLN A 43 -0.38 -5.30 3.16
CA GLN A 43 0.67 -4.42 3.65
C GLN A 43 1.21 -4.96 4.97
N HIS A 44 2.53 -5.11 5.04
CA HIS A 44 3.26 -5.36 6.28
C HIS A 44 4.05 -4.12 6.64
N THR A 45 3.79 -3.59 7.83
CA THR A 45 4.44 -2.38 8.31
C THR A 45 5.44 -2.75 9.40
N TYR A 46 6.67 -2.26 9.25
CA TYR A 46 7.79 -2.53 10.13
C TYR A 46 8.33 -1.23 10.71
N ARG A 47 8.81 -1.30 11.94
CA ARG A 47 9.53 -0.20 12.59
C ARG A 47 10.73 -0.78 13.31
N THR A 48 11.89 -0.16 13.13
CA THR A 48 13.16 -0.63 13.72
C THR A 48 13.41 -2.13 13.52
N GLY A 49 13.10 -2.65 12.33
CA GLY A 49 13.25 -4.06 11.96
C GLY A 49 12.15 -5.01 12.49
N MET A 50 11.28 -4.56 13.38
CA MET A 50 10.18 -5.36 13.93
C MET A 50 8.88 -5.10 13.17
N LYS A 51 8.11 -6.16 12.88
CA LYS A 51 6.77 -6.01 12.30
C LYS A 51 5.82 -5.47 13.35
N VAL A 52 5.21 -4.32 13.07
CA VAL A 52 4.29 -3.63 14.00
C VAL A 52 2.84 -3.71 13.56
N ASP A 53 2.58 -3.94 12.26
CA ASP A 53 1.22 -4.07 11.75
C ASP A 53 1.15 -4.97 10.49
N LYS A 54 -0.06 -5.49 10.23
CA LYS A 54 -0.45 -6.18 9.00
C LYS A 54 -1.86 -5.75 8.62
N ALA A 55 -1.99 -5.07 7.49
CA ALA A 55 -3.28 -4.78 6.86
C ALA A 55 -3.51 -5.70 5.66
N THR A 56 -4.76 -6.10 5.43
CA THR A 56 -5.18 -6.86 4.26
C THR A 56 -6.52 -6.34 3.79
N PHE A 57 -6.57 -5.90 2.52
CA PHE A 57 -7.75 -5.36 1.89
C PHE A 57 -8.17 -6.28 0.76
N MET A 58 -9.37 -6.84 0.87
CA MET A 58 -10.01 -7.52 -0.25
C MET A 58 -10.37 -6.47 -1.30
N VAL A 59 -9.76 -6.57 -2.47
CA VAL A 59 -10.01 -5.68 -3.60
C VAL A 59 -11.24 -6.19 -4.36
N GLY A 60 -11.25 -7.48 -4.72
CA GLY A 60 -12.37 -8.15 -5.38
C GLY A 60 -11.95 -9.07 -6.52
N SER A 61 -12.89 -9.44 -7.38
CA SER A 61 -12.62 -10.26 -8.57
C SER A 61 -12.84 -9.43 -9.83
N TYR A 62 -11.90 -9.51 -10.77
CA TYR A 62 -11.83 -8.61 -11.93
C TYR A 62 -11.52 -9.37 -13.20
N GLY A 63 -12.30 -9.13 -14.25
CA GLY A 63 -12.05 -9.67 -15.59
C GLY A 63 -11.14 -8.76 -16.43
N PRO A 64 -10.61 -9.26 -17.55
CA PRO A 64 -9.78 -8.48 -18.44
C PRO A 64 -10.57 -7.33 -19.08
N ARG A 65 -9.97 -6.13 -19.15
CA ARG A 65 -10.52 -5.00 -19.91
C ARG A 65 -9.44 -4.00 -20.34
N PRO A 66 -9.68 -3.18 -21.39
CA PRO A 66 -8.72 -2.17 -21.84
C PRO A 66 -8.43 -1.08 -20.80
N GLU A 67 -9.44 -0.66 -20.04
CA GLU A 67 -9.38 0.44 -19.07
C GLU A 67 -8.91 -0.01 -17.67
N GLU A 68 -8.29 0.90 -16.92
CA GLU A 68 -7.87 0.62 -15.55
C GLU A 68 -9.07 0.49 -14.60
N TYR A 69 -8.99 -0.45 -13.67
CA TYR A 69 -9.85 -0.52 -12.49
C TYR A 69 -9.34 0.43 -11.42
N GLU A 70 -10.29 1.03 -10.69
CA GLU A 70 -10.02 1.82 -9.50
C GLU A 70 -10.61 1.09 -8.28
N PHE A 71 -9.82 1.00 -7.22
CA PHE A 71 -10.27 0.57 -5.90
C PHE A 71 -9.85 1.60 -4.85
N LEU A 72 -10.75 1.87 -3.91
CA LEU A 72 -10.50 2.74 -2.77
C LEU A 72 -10.64 1.92 -1.49
N THR A 73 -9.62 1.98 -0.63
CA THR A 73 -9.73 1.42 0.72
C THR A 73 -10.77 2.18 1.54
N PRO A 74 -11.28 1.56 2.64
CA PRO A 74 -11.95 2.31 3.69
C PRO A 74 -11.08 3.47 4.21
N VAL A 75 -11.72 4.42 4.90
CA VAL A 75 -11.01 5.49 5.61
C VAL A 75 -10.16 4.88 6.71
N GLU A 76 -8.90 5.29 6.78
CA GLU A 76 -7.97 4.96 7.85
C GLU A 76 -7.50 6.23 8.54
N GLU A 77 -7.26 6.19 9.86
CA GLU A 77 -6.63 7.28 10.61
C GLU A 77 -5.14 6.99 10.80
N ALA A 78 -4.29 7.94 10.43
CA ALA A 78 -2.86 7.85 10.68
C ALA A 78 -2.57 7.80 12.20
N PRO A 79 -1.67 6.93 12.69
CA PRO A 79 -1.41 6.83 14.11
C PRO A 79 -0.83 8.15 14.64
N LYS A 80 -1.16 8.49 15.89
CA LYS A 80 -0.83 9.79 16.50
C LYS A 80 -0.11 9.68 17.83
N GLY A 81 0.63 10.75 18.16
CA GLY A 81 1.37 10.88 19.40
C GLY A 81 2.87 10.67 19.23
N MET A 82 3.64 11.13 20.21
CA MET A 82 5.10 11.14 20.14
C MET A 82 5.71 9.76 19.87
N LEU A 83 5.09 8.69 20.40
CA LEU A 83 5.53 7.32 20.15
C LEU A 83 5.21 6.85 18.73
N ALA A 84 4.13 7.30 18.09
CA ALA A 84 3.76 6.91 16.72
C ALA A 84 4.55 7.65 15.64
N ARG A 85 5.10 8.82 15.95
CA ARG A 85 5.93 9.57 15.00
C ARG A 85 7.22 8.83 14.71
N GLY A 86 7.65 8.85 13.44
CA GLY A 86 8.87 8.19 12.99
C GLY A 86 8.72 7.53 11.63
N THR A 87 9.79 6.86 11.19
CA THR A 87 9.84 6.17 9.90
C THR A 87 9.47 4.70 10.05
N TYR A 88 8.62 4.26 9.15
CA TYR A 88 8.12 2.90 9.00
C TYR A 88 8.56 2.38 7.63
N HIS A 89 8.94 1.11 7.60
CA HIS A 89 9.25 0.39 6.37
C HIS A 89 8.04 -0.47 6.03
N ASN A 90 7.45 -0.25 4.86
CA ASN A 90 6.31 -1.00 4.37
C ASN A 90 6.78 -1.99 3.32
N LYS A 91 6.34 -3.24 3.46
CA LYS A 91 6.39 -4.26 2.42
C LYS A 91 4.97 -4.54 1.97
N SER A 92 4.70 -4.25 0.70
CA SER A 92 3.37 -4.28 0.13
C SER A 92 3.35 -5.26 -1.04
N PHE A 93 2.25 -5.99 -1.19
CA PHE A 93 2.11 -6.92 -2.30
C PHE A 93 0.66 -7.16 -2.68
N PHE A 94 0.45 -7.52 -3.95
CA PHE A 94 -0.83 -7.99 -4.47
C PHE A 94 -0.80 -9.51 -4.65
N THR A 95 -1.84 -10.16 -4.14
CA THR A 95 -2.05 -11.59 -4.32
C THR A 95 -3.53 -11.89 -4.52
N ASP A 96 -3.88 -13.13 -4.79
CA ASP A 96 -5.25 -13.56 -5.08
C ASP A 96 -5.58 -14.87 -4.36
N ASP A 97 -6.72 -15.48 -4.68
CA ASP A 97 -7.11 -16.77 -4.08
C ASP A 97 -6.20 -17.94 -4.52
N ASP A 98 -5.56 -17.83 -5.69
CA ASP A 98 -4.58 -18.78 -6.20
C ASP A 98 -3.18 -18.60 -5.59
N LYS A 99 -3.01 -17.59 -4.71
CA LYS A 99 -1.75 -17.21 -4.05
C LYS A 99 -0.67 -16.77 -5.04
N GLN A 100 -1.07 -16.29 -6.21
CA GLN A 100 -0.13 -15.71 -7.16
C GLN A 100 0.45 -14.41 -6.58
N ASP A 101 1.75 -14.19 -6.75
CA ASP A 101 2.38 -12.89 -6.47
C ASP A 101 2.29 -12.04 -7.74
N HIS A 102 1.34 -11.10 -7.76
CA HIS A 102 1.15 -10.21 -8.91
C HIS A 102 2.18 -9.08 -8.92
N LEU A 103 2.55 -8.59 -7.73
CA LEU A 103 3.52 -7.53 -7.55
C LEU A 103 3.89 -7.44 -6.08
N THR A 104 5.19 -7.36 -5.79
CA THR A 104 5.73 -7.07 -4.45
C THR A 104 6.68 -5.88 -4.51
N TRP A 105 6.49 -4.91 -3.62
CA TRP A 105 7.38 -3.74 -3.50
C TRP A 105 7.57 -3.32 -2.05
N GLU A 106 8.57 -2.47 -1.83
CA GLU A 106 8.90 -1.91 -0.52
C GLU A 106 9.03 -0.40 -0.64
N TRP A 107 8.61 0.30 0.41
CA TRP A 107 8.58 1.77 0.45
C TRP A 107 8.59 2.25 1.91
N ASN A 108 8.87 3.53 2.13
CA ASN A 108 8.96 4.08 3.49
C ASN A 108 7.88 5.14 3.73
N LEU A 109 7.32 5.14 4.94
CA LEU A 109 6.36 6.12 5.43
C LEU A 109 6.91 6.80 6.67
N SER A 110 6.88 8.12 6.73
CA SER A 110 7.25 8.90 7.92
C SER A 110 6.02 9.61 8.47
N ILE A 111 5.62 9.22 9.68
CA ILE A 111 4.54 9.88 10.42
C ILE A 111 5.13 11.09 11.12
N LYS A 112 4.62 12.29 10.81
CA LYS A 112 5.07 13.57 11.37
C LYS A 112 3.91 14.37 11.97
N LYS A 113 4.24 15.34 12.82
CA LYS A 113 3.24 16.23 13.42
C LYS A 113 2.58 17.16 12.39
N GLU A 114 3.36 17.63 11.42
CA GLU A 114 2.92 18.47 10.32
C GLU A 114 3.33 17.84 8.99
N TRP A 115 2.67 18.25 7.92
CA TRP A 115 3.12 17.94 6.57
C TRP A 115 4.49 18.56 6.32
N ASN A 116 5.26 17.98 5.40
CA ASN A 116 6.44 18.69 4.90
C ASN A 116 5.98 20.01 4.27
N GLU A 117 6.62 21.12 4.62
CA GLU A 117 6.72 22.27 3.72
C GLU A 117 7.54 21.89 2.48
#